data_AF-J2IFL3-F1
#
_entry.id   AF-J2IFL3-F1
#
_cell.length_a   1.000
_cell.length_b   1.000
_cell.length_c   1.000
_cell.angle_alpha   90.00
_cell.angle_beta   90.00
_cell.angle_gamma   90.00
#
_symmetry.space_group_name_H-M   'P 1'
#
loop_
_entity.id
_entity.type
_entity.pdbx_description
1 polymer ?
#
loop_
_entity_poly.entity_id
_entity_poly.type
_entity_poly.pdbx_seq_one_letter_code
_entity_poly.pdbx_strand_id
1 'polypeptide(L)' 'AAANGVKVKVRVLLDRSGAITGIQALEATGGDKATRNAATEALIRAVRRASPFSSLPKENYEAWGAMDIGFDFSSAE' A
#
# COMPACT_ATOMS: atom_id res chain seq x y z
N ALA A 1 9.67 4.66 -21.61
CA ALA A 1 10.58 4.40 -20.48
C ALA A 1 9.80 3.57 -19.47
N ALA A 2 10.02 2.25 -19.49
CA ALA A 2 9.31 1.33 -18.61
C ALA A 2 9.66 1.63 -17.15
N ALA A 3 8.75 1.33 -16.23
CA ALA A 3 8.82 1.56 -14.79
C ALA A 3 9.93 0.75 -14.08
N ASN A 4 11.13 0.69 -14.65
CA ASN A 4 12.25 -0.11 -14.14
C ASN A 4 12.59 0.32 -12.71
N GLY A 5 12.38 -0.63 -11.78
CA GLY A 5 12.75 -0.49 -10.38
C GLY A 5 11.87 0.45 -9.57
N VAL A 6 10.65 0.78 -10.00
CA VAL A 6 9.74 1.59 -9.18
C VAL A 6 9.24 0.78 -8.00
N LYS A 7 9.61 1.19 -6.78
CA LYS A 7 9.14 0.59 -5.54
C LYS A 7 8.35 1.63 -4.77
N VAL A 8 7.12 1.29 -4.40
CA VAL A 8 6.27 2.16 -3.58
C VAL A 8 5.82 1.40 -2.34
N LYS A 9 5.84 2.07 -1.20
CA LYS A 9 5.43 1.51 0.10
C LYS A 9 4.55 2.50 0.82
N VAL A 10 3.39 2.03 1.29
CA VAL A 10 2.44 2.80 2.09
C VAL A 10 2.17 2.08 3.41
N ARG A 11 2.04 2.84 4.49
CA ARG A 11 1.51 2.35 5.76
C ARG A 11 0.01 2.54 5.77
N VAL A 12 -0.71 1.48 6.05
CA VAL A 12 -2.16 1.45 6.20
C VAL A 12 -2.47 1.27 7.67
N LEU A 13 -3.26 2.18 8.21
CA LEU A 13 -3.79 2.10 9.56
C LEU A 13 -5.22 1.57 9.47
N LEU A 14 -5.50 0.53 10.25
CA LEU A 14 -6.78 -0.16 10.30
C LEU A 14 -7.35 -0.07 11.72
N ASP A 15 -8.67 -0.01 11.84
CA ASP A 15 -9.33 -0.24 13.13
C ASP A 15 -9.62 -1.72 13.36
N ARG A 16 -10.15 -2.07 14.54
CA ARG A 16 -10.50 -3.46 14.90
C ARG A 16 -11.59 -4.09 14.01
N SER A 17 -12.30 -3.29 13.22
CA SER A 17 -13.28 -3.78 12.23
C SER A 17 -12.62 -4.11 10.88
N GLY A 18 -11.34 -3.80 10.72
CA GLY A 18 -10.62 -3.90 9.44
C GLY A 18 -10.90 -2.74 8.51
N ALA A 19 -11.51 -1.66 8.99
CA ALA A 19 -11.72 -0.45 8.19
C ALA A 19 -10.47 0.42 8.23
N ILE A 20 -10.14 1.04 7.09
CA ILE A 20 -8.98 1.94 7.00
C ILE A 20 -9.29 3.23 7.75
N THR A 21 -8.44 3.56 8.72
CA THR A 21 -8.45 4.83 9.45
C THR A 21 -7.43 5.82 8.90
N GLY A 22 -6.40 5.35 8.19
CA GLY A 22 -5.38 6.21 7.60
C GLY A 22 -4.47 5.50 6.60
N ILE A 23 -3.88 6.27 5.69
CA ILE A 23 -2.86 5.78 4.75
C ILE A 23 -1.75 6.82 4.68
N GLN A 24 -0.50 6.38 4.83
CA GLN A 24 0.70 7.23 4.78
C GLN A 24 1.67 6.67 3.75
N ALA A 25 2.14 7.49 2.81
CA ALA A 25 3.22 7.08 1.92
C ALA A 25 4.53 7.07 2.69
N LEU A 26 5.24 5.93 2.67
CA LEU A 26 6.53 5.78 3.34
C LEU A 26 7.67 6.02 2.37
N GLU A 27 7.65 5.34 1.23
CA GLU A 27 8.78 5.35 0.30
C GLU A 27 8.29 5.22 -1.15
N ALA A 28 8.92 5.97 -2.05
CA ALA A 28 8.73 5.85 -3.49
C ALA A 28 10.09 6.05 -4.18
N THR A 29 10.70 4.96 -4.65
CA THR A 29 12.04 4.94 -5.28
C THR A 29 11.97 4.39 -6.70
N GLY A 30 13.01 4.64 -7.50
CA GLY A 30 13.07 4.26 -8.91
C GLY A 30 12.22 5.15 -9.84
N GLY A 31 12.44 5.02 -11.16
CA GLY A 31 11.72 5.78 -12.19
C GLY A 31 11.75 7.31 -12.03
N ASP A 32 10.91 7.99 -12.83
CA ASP A 32 10.67 9.42 -12.66
C ASP A 32 9.64 9.70 -11.54
N LYS A 33 9.52 10.97 -11.14
CA LYS A 33 8.58 11.38 -10.08
C LYS A 33 7.11 11.14 -10.47
N ALA A 34 6.77 11.27 -11.75
CA ALA A 34 5.40 11.10 -12.23
C ALA A 34 4.95 9.64 -12.11
N THR A 35 5.81 8.69 -12.49
CA THR A 35 5.59 7.26 -12.40
C THR A 35 5.45 6.82 -10.94
N ARG A 36 6.32 7.34 -10.06
CA ARG A 36 6.23 7.09 -8.61
C ARG A 36 4.93 7.58 -8.00
N ASN A 37 4.49 8.78 -8.36
CA ASN A 37 3.22 9.32 -7.91
C ASN A 37 2.05 8.47 -8.41
N ALA A 38 2.01 8.16 -9.71
CA ALA A 38 0.96 7.33 -10.30
C ALA A 38 0.90 5.94 -9.65
N ALA A 39 2.06 5.32 -9.39
CA ALA A 39 2.17 4.04 -8.69
C ALA A 39 1.66 4.12 -7.24
N THR A 40 2.02 5.18 -6.52
CA THR A 40 1.57 5.42 -5.14
C THR A 40 0.05 5.60 -5.10
N GLU A 41 -0.51 6.41 -6.00
CA GLU A 41 -1.95 6.60 -6.11
C GLU A 41 -2.70 5.31 -6.48
N ALA A 42 -2.13 4.50 -7.38
CA ALA A 42 -2.70 3.20 -7.73
C ALA A 42 -2.73 2.26 -6.53
N LEU A 43 -1.64 2.19 -5.75
CA LEU A 43 -1.59 1.39 -4.54
C LEU A 43 -2.60 1.87 -3.48
N ILE A 44 -2.71 3.18 -3.25
CA ILE A 44 -3.70 3.76 -2.33
C ILE A 44 -5.12 3.39 -2.76
N ARG A 45 -5.44 3.47 -4.06
CA ARG A 45 -6.76 3.07 -4.59
C ARG A 45 -7.04 1.58 -4.36
N ALA A 46 -6.06 0.72 -4.61
CA ALA A 46 -6.20 -0.72 -4.40
C ALA A 46 -6.45 -1.05 -2.91
N VAL A 47 -5.67 -0.44 -2.01
CA VAL A 47 -5.85 -0.57 -0.56
C VAL A 47 -7.23 -0.11 -0.12
N ARG A 48 -7.68 1.06 -0.57
CA ARG A 48 -9.04 1.57 -0.27
C ARG A 48 -10.13 0.63 -0.76
N ARG A 49 -9.94 -0.01 -1.92
CA ARG A 49 -10.90 -0.96 -2.48
C ARG A 49 -10.93 -2.28 -1.72
N ALA A 50 -9.83 -2.67 -1.09
CA ALA A 50 -9.75 -3.86 -0.24
C ALA A 50 -10.37 -3.64 1.15
N SER A 51 -10.67 -2.39 1.54
CA SER A 51 -11.36 -2.07 2.78
C SER A 51 -12.86 -2.38 2.69
N PRO A 52 -13.46 -2.96 3.74
CA PRO A 52 -12.82 -3.41 4.97
C PRO A 52 -12.09 -4.75 4.80
N PHE A 53 -10.96 -4.91 5.47
CA PHE A 53 -10.18 -6.14 5.47
C PHE A 53 -10.84 -7.19 6.38
N SER A 54 -11.94 -7.78 5.91
CA SER A 54 -12.78 -8.71 6.69
C SER A 54 -12.14 -10.07 6.96
N SER A 55 -11.05 -10.42 6.27
CA SER A 55 -10.37 -11.71 6.41
C SER A 55 -9.23 -11.70 7.44
N LEU A 56 -9.08 -10.64 8.23
CA LEU A 56 -8.02 -10.53 9.23
C LEU A 56 -8.41 -11.21 10.57
N PRO A 57 -7.49 -11.96 11.19
CA PRO A 57 -7.75 -12.63 12.47
C PRO A 57 -7.90 -11.59 13.59
N LYS A 58 -9.09 -11.51 14.20
CA LYS A 58 -9.44 -10.51 15.22
C LYS A 58 -8.54 -10.55 16.46
N GLU A 59 -7.98 -11.72 16.76
CA GLU A 59 -7.14 -11.95 17.94
C GLU A 59 -5.81 -11.16 17.91
N ASN A 60 -5.28 -10.85 16.72
CA ASN A 60 -3.94 -10.24 16.57
C ASN A 60 -3.98 -8.81 16.03
N TYR A 61 -4.93 -7.99 16.49
CA TYR A 61 -5.07 -6.60 16.05
C TYR A 61 -3.76 -5.80 16.15
N GLU A 62 -2.96 -5.99 17.19
CA GLU A 62 -1.69 -5.27 17.33
C GLU A 62 -0.68 -5.60 16.21
N ALA A 63 -0.79 -6.77 15.58
CA ALA A 63 0.06 -7.18 14.48
C ALA A 63 -0.40 -6.61 13.13
N TRP A 64 -1.68 -6.30 12.94
CA TRP A 64 -2.24 -5.82 11.65
C TRP A 64 -2.93 -4.45 11.71
N GLY A 65 -3.06 -3.82 12.86
CA GLY A 65 -3.64 -2.48 12.99
C GLY A 65 -2.82 -1.39 12.30
N ALA A 66 -1.53 -1.65 12.07
CA ALA A 66 -0.67 -0.84 11.23
C ALA A 66 0.16 -1.76 10.32
N MET A 67 -0.19 -1.83 9.03
CA MET A 67 0.51 -2.68 8.06
C MET A 67 1.22 -1.83 7.03
N ASP A 68 2.44 -2.23 6.69
CA ASP A 68 3.17 -1.66 5.58
C ASP A 68 2.91 -2.50 4.32
N ILE A 69 2.23 -1.92 3.33
CA ILE A 69 1.95 -2.55 2.05
C ILE A 69 2.82 -1.90 0.99
N GLY A 70 3.58 -2.69 0.25
CA GLY A 70 4.43 -2.20 -0.83
C GLY A 70 4.26 -3.01 -2.11
N PHE A 71 4.48 -2.35 -3.24
CA PHE A 71 4.51 -2.96 -4.55
C PHE A 71 5.82 -2.61 -5.25
N ASP A 72 6.44 -3.63 -5.83
CA ASP A 72 7.66 -3.52 -6.61
C ASP A 72 7.30 -3.73 -8.08
N PHE A 73 7.37 -2.68 -8.88
CA PHE A 73 7.05 -2.69 -10.31
C PHE A 73 8.25 -3.12 -11.17
N SER A 74 9.25 -3.80 -10.60
CA SER A 74 10.45 -4.23 -11.34
C SER A 74 10.24 -5.43 -12.27
N SER A 75 9.06 -6.06 -12.28
CA SER A 75 8.73 -7.16 -13.20
C SER A 75 7.28 -7.07 -13.64
N ALA A 76 6.96 -6.02 -14.41
CA ALA A 76 5.90 -6.13 -15.41
C ALA A 76 6.63 -6.45 -16.72
N GLU A 77 7.00 -7.71 -16.88
CA GLU A 77 7.54 -8.26 -18.13
C GLU A 77 6.41 -8.48 -19.15
#